data_AF-A0A352VRZ4-F1
#
_entry.id   AF-A0A352VRZ4-F1
#
_cell.length_a   1.000
_cell.length_b   1.000
_cell.length_c   1.000
_cell.angle_alpha   90.00
_cell.angle_beta   90.00
_cell.angle_gamma   90.00
#
_symmetry.space_group_name_H-M   'P 1'
#
loop_
_entity.id
_entity.type
_entity.pdbx_description
1 polymer ?
#
loop_
_entity_poly.entity_id
_entity_poly.type
_entity_poly.pdbx_seq_one_letter_code
_entity_poly.pdbx_strand_id
1 'polypeptide(L)' 'MKTKLTITVDSELLPRAKRYARGRGVSLSSLIEDSLREMSSDESPSFSARWRGRFEAADTDDRLYRALAQKYL' A
#
# COMPACT_ATOMS: atom_id res chain seq x y z
N MET A 1 4.68 -3.18 17.13
CA MET A 1 4.52 -4.43 17.93
C MET A 1 3.78 -5.46 17.09
N LYS A 2 4.06 -6.76 17.25
CA LYS A 2 3.35 -7.83 16.52
C LYS A 2 2.31 -8.50 17.43
N THR A 3 1.12 -8.75 16.91
CA THR A 3 0.01 -9.42 17.61
C THR A 3 -0.27 -10.77 16.95
N LYS A 4 -0.53 -11.81 17.74
CA LYS A 4 -0.90 -13.14 17.21
C LYS A 4 -2.34 -13.09 16.70
N LEU A 5 -2.53 -13.46 15.44
CA LEU A 5 -3.84 -13.65 14.81
C LEU A 5 -4.01 -15.13 14.46
N THR A 6 -5.09 -15.74 14.92
CA THR A 6 -5.51 -17.08 14.49
C THR A 6 -6.55 -16.92 13.38
N ILE A 7 -6.30 -17.53 12.22
CA ILE A 7 -7.20 -17.50 11.07
C ILE A 7 -7.64 -18.90 10.70
N THR A 8 -8.86 -19.03 10.18
CA THR A 8 -9.35 -20.25 9.55
C THR A 8 -9.06 -20.17 8.06
N VAL A 9 -8.37 -21.17 7.52
CA VAL A 9 -8.04 -21.29 6.09
C VAL A 9 -8.22 -22.72 5.65
N ASP A 10 -8.39 -22.93 4.34
CA ASP A 10 -8.43 -24.26 3.77
C ASP A 10 -7.13 -25.02 4.07
N SER A 11 -7.28 -26.23 4.62
CA SER A 11 -6.18 -27.14 4.94
C SER A 11 -5.31 -27.48 3.72
N GLU A 12 -5.88 -27.50 2.52
CA GLU A 12 -5.15 -27.82 1.28
C GLU A 12 -4.26 -26.67 0.82
N LEU A 13 -4.58 -25.43 1.21
CA LEU A 13 -3.79 -24.24 0.88
C LEU A 13 -2.54 -24.10 1.74
N LEU A 14 -2.58 -24.59 2.99
CA LEU A 14 -1.50 -24.47 3.96
C LEU A 14 -0.14 -24.99 3.46
N PRO A 15 -0.05 -26.22 2.89
CA PRO A 15 1.21 -26.72 2.34
C PRO A 15 1.71 -25.90 1.15
N ARG A 16 0.81 -25.47 0.25
CA ARG A 16 1.15 -24.68 -0.94
C ARG A 16 1.68 -23.30 -0.55
N ALA A 17 1.00 -22.63 0.38
CA ALA A 17 1.39 -21.31 0.89
C ALA A 17 2.75 -21.35 1.61
N LYS A 18 2.98 -22.36 2.46
CA LYS A 18 4.29 -22.54 3.13
C LYS A 18 5.42 -22.78 2.13
N ARG A 19 5.17 -23.60 1.11
CA ARG A 19 6.17 -23.87 0.05
C ARG A 19 6.50 -22.60 -0.74
N TYR A 20 5.47 -21.84 -1.10
CA TYR A 20 5.61 -20.57 -1.79
C TYR A 20 6.42 -19.54 -0.98
N ALA A 21 6.11 -19.38 0.31
CA ALA A 21 6.85 -18.50 1.21
C ALA A 21 8.32 -18.92 1.33
N ARG A 22 8.58 -20.23 1.52
CA ARG A 22 9.94 -20.78 1.60
C ARG A 22 10.74 -20.58 0.31
N GLY A 23 10.10 -20.74 -0.85
CA GLY A 23 10.72 -20.48 -2.15
C GLY A 23 11.15 -19.02 -2.34
N ARG A 24 10.57 -18.10 -1.57
CA ARG A 24 10.93 -16.67 -1.54
C ARG A 24 11.81 -16.28 -0.35
N GLY A 25 12.22 -17.23 0.48
CA GLY A 25 13.04 -16.95 1.67
C GLY A 25 12.30 -16.24 2.80
N VAL A 26 10.96 -16.21 2.78
CA VAL A 26 10.14 -15.53 3.79
C VAL A 26 9.26 -16.50 4.56
N SER A 27 8.78 -16.10 5.75
CA SER A 27 7.80 -16.87 6.50
C SER A 27 6.39 -16.66 5.96
N LEU A 28 5.50 -17.62 6.21
CA LEU A 28 4.07 -17.47 5.90
C LEU A 28 3.45 -16.27 6.65
N SER A 29 3.88 -16.02 7.89
CA SER A 29 3.41 -14.88 8.67
C SER A 29 3.81 -13.54 8.04
N SER A 30 5.04 -13.42 7.52
CA SER A 30 5.47 -12.21 6.80
C SER A 30 4.65 -11.99 5.54
N LEU A 31 4.43 -13.07 4.77
CA LEU A 31 3.66 -13.02 3.54
C LEU A 31 2.21 -12.56 3.77
N ILE A 32 1.57 -13.07 4.83
CA ILE A 32 0.22 -12.66 5.22
C ILE A 32 0.23 -11.21 5.72
N GLU A 33 1.20 -10.81 6.53
CA GLU A 33 1.34 -9.43 7.02
C GLU A 33 1.47 -8.43 5.87
N ASP A 34 2.29 -8.73 4.86
CA ASP A 34 2.49 -7.87 3.69
C ASP A 34 1.22 -7.80 2.84
N SER A 35 0.53 -8.92 2.63
CA SER A 35 -0.73 -8.96 1.88
C SER A 35 -1.83 -8.17 2.59
N LEU A 36 -1.93 -8.32 3.91
CA LEU A 36 -2.88 -7.54 4.72
C LEU A 36 -2.55 -6.05 4.67
N ARG A 37 -1.27 -5.68 4.73
CA ARG A 37 -0.83 -4.29 4.62
C ARG A 37 -1.21 -3.68 3.28
N GLU A 38 -0.97 -4.39 2.19
CA GLU A 38 -1.33 -3.95 0.83
C GLU A 38 -2.85 -3.78 0.69
N MET A 39 -3.64 -4.71 1.22
CA MET A 39 -5.11 -4.62 1.21
C MET A 39 -5.66 -3.52 2.14
N SER A 40 -4.98 -3.26 3.26
CA SER A 40 -5.38 -2.24 4.25
C SER A 40 -4.81 -0.86 3.99
N SER A 41 -4.01 -0.69 2.94
CA SER A 41 -3.58 0.63 2.52
C SER A 41 -4.81 1.39 2.04
N ASP A 42 -5.40 2.17 2.94
CA ASP A 42 -6.51 3.12 2.71
C ASP A 42 -6.15 4.24 1.72
N GLU A 43 -4.95 4.21 1.14
CA GLU A 43 -4.63 4.93 -0.08
C GLU A 43 -5.39 4.30 -1.25
N SER A 44 -6.71 4.52 -1.27
CA SER A 44 -7.34 4.83 -2.56
C SER A 44 -6.42 5.84 -3.22
N PRO A 45 -5.82 5.55 -4.38
CA PRO A 45 -4.91 6.49 -5.02
C PRO A 45 -5.62 7.82 -5.04
N SER A 46 -4.96 8.86 -4.53
CA SER A 46 -5.48 10.22 -4.57
C SER A 46 -5.99 10.49 -5.98
N PHE A 47 -6.96 11.40 -6.14
CA PHE A 47 -7.50 11.72 -7.46
C PHE A 47 -6.39 11.93 -8.51
N SER A 48 -5.27 12.54 -8.12
CA SER A 48 -4.06 12.71 -8.94
C SER A 48 -3.30 11.41 -9.23
N ALA A 49 -3.16 10.49 -8.26
CA ALA A 49 -2.50 9.20 -8.46
C ALA A 49 -3.27 8.25 -9.40
N ARG A 50 -4.56 8.49 -9.63
CA ARG A 50 -5.37 7.75 -10.62
C ARG A 50 -5.12 8.17 -12.07
N TRP A 51 -4.48 9.32 -12.28
CA TRP A 51 -4.23 9.82 -13.63
C TRP A 51 -2.98 9.16 -14.20
N ARG A 52 -3.07 8.66 -15.44
CA ARG A 52 -1.98 7.96 -16.15
C ARG A 52 -0.80 8.86 -16.55
N GLY A 53 -0.84 10.14 -16.18
CA GLY A 53 0.21 11.12 -16.46
C GLY A 53 1.03 11.40 -15.20
N ARG A 54 2.32 11.74 -15.37
CA ARG A 54 3.16 12.22 -14.26
C ARG A 54 2.85 13.69 -14.02
N PHE A 55 2.10 13.99 -12.96
CA PHE A 55 1.99 15.34 -12.43
C PHE A 55 3.09 15.54 -11.40
N GLU A 56 3.96 16.49 -11.64
CA GLU A 56 4.88 16.99 -10.64
C GLU A 56 4.24 18.22 -10.00
N ALA A 57 4.33 18.32 -8.68
CA ALA A 57 3.85 19.50 -7.97
C ALA A 57 4.63 20.72 -8.50
N ALA A 58 3.90 21.78 -8.85
CA ALA A 58 4.54 23.06 -9.16
C ALA A 58 5.30 23.55 -7.93
N ASP A 59 6.44 24.18 -8.16
CA ASP A 59 7.30 24.67 -7.08
C ASP A 59 6.52 25.66 -6.19
N THR A 60 6.49 25.38 -4.88
CA THR A 60 5.77 26.17 -3.88
C THR A 60 6.27 27.62 -3.76
N ASP A 61 7.45 27.92 -4.31
CA ASP A 61 8.04 29.25 -4.30
C ASP A 61 7.56 30.16 -5.45
N ASP A 62 6.71 29.65 -6.35
CA ASP A 62 6.13 30.44 -7.43
C ASP A 62 5.09 31.46 -6.91
N ARG A 63 5.19 32.71 -7.39
CA ARG A 63 4.22 33.77 -7.12
C ARG A 63 2.80 33.36 -7.51
N LEU A 64 2.64 32.64 -8.61
CA LEU A 64 1.35 32.14 -9.08
C LEU A 64 0.78 31.09 -8.13
N TYR A 65 1.61 30.17 -7.63
CA TYR A 65 1.21 29.16 -6.65
C TYR A 65 0.66 29.82 -5.39
N ARG A 66 1.38 30.81 -4.84
CA ARG A 66 0.95 31.53 -3.62
C ARG A 66 -0.36 32.28 -3.81
N ALA A 67 -0.56 32.92 -4.97
CA ALA A 67 -1.80 33.63 -5.28
C ALA A 67 -3.00 32.69 -5.40
N LEU A 68 -2.81 31.51 -6.00
CA LEU A 68 -3.85 30.50 -6.12
C LEU A 68 -4.16 29.84 -4.78
N ALA A 69 -3.14 29.52 -3.98
CA ALA A 69 -3.30 28.96 -2.64
C ALA A 69 -4.17 29.88 -1.77
N GLN A 70 -3.87 31.18 -1.71
CA GLN A 70 -4.65 32.14 -0.93
C GLN A 70 -6.13 32.22 -1.35
N LYS A 71 -6.45 31.93 -2.62
CA LYS A 71 -7.81 32.04 -3.15
C LYS A 71 -8.65 30.79 -2.89
N TYR A 72 -8.03 29.61 -2.85
CA TYR A 72 -8.73 28.33 -2.93
C TYR A 72 -8.43 27.35 -1.77
N LEU A 73 -7.36 27.57 -0.99
CA LEU A 73 -7.00 26.80 0.19
C LEU A 73 -7.18 27.65 1.45
#